data_AF-A0A3B0PRK2-F1
#
_entry.id   AF-A0A3B0PRK2-F1
#
_cell.length_a   1.000
_cell.length_b   1.000
_cell.length_c   1.000
_cell.angle_alpha   90.00
_cell.angle_beta   90.00
_cell.angle_gamma   90.00
#
_symmetry.space_group_name_H-M   'P 1'
#
loop_
_entity.id
_entity.type
_entity.pdbx_description
1 polymer ?
#
loop_
_entity_poly.entity_id
_entity_poly.type
_entity_poly.pdbx_seq_one_letter_code
_entity_poly.pdbx_strand_id
1 'polypeptide(L)'
;MGYYKLYYPLEFYASFFSVKCSKFDLSAMIDFSKDGYWKIKNKIEEIEKLIRTNNKKDNKKEEDILESLNVALEMYSRGFTIQNIDIEKSDAYNW
;
A
#
# COMPACT_ATOMS: atom_id res chain seq x y z
N MET A 1 -5.06 -7.70 -16.29
CA MET A 1 -5.30 -7.22 -14.91
C MET A 1 -6.70 -6.67 -14.66
N GLY A 2 -7.33 -5.93 -15.58
CA GLY A 2 -8.62 -5.26 -15.31
C GLY A 2 -9.80 -6.16 -14.89
N TYR A 3 -9.90 -7.38 -15.44
CA TYR A 3 -10.96 -8.34 -15.08
C TYR A 3 -10.89 -8.77 -13.60
N TYR A 4 -9.71 -9.16 -13.12
CA TYR A 4 -9.53 -9.56 -11.72
C TYR A 4 -9.74 -8.40 -10.75
N LYS A 5 -9.32 -7.18 -11.11
CA LYS A 5 -9.58 -5.99 -10.29
C LYS A 5 -11.08 -5.67 -10.12
N LEU A 6 -11.93 -6.20 -11.01
CA LEU A 6 -13.38 -6.01 -10.98
C LEU A 6 -14.11 -7.14 -10.23
N TYR A 7 -13.74 -8.40 -10.48
CA TYR A 7 -14.44 -9.58 -9.97
C TYR A 7 -13.79 -10.24 -8.74
N TYR A 8 -12.47 -10.07 -8.57
CA TYR A 8 -11.66 -10.70 -7.51
C TYR A 8 -10.69 -9.66 -6.90
N PRO A 9 -11.23 -8.60 -6.26
CA PRO A 9 -10.43 -7.47 -5.81
C PRO A 9 -9.39 -7.89 -4.76
N LEU A 10 -9.72 -8.78 -3.83
CA LEU A 10 -8.81 -9.23 -2.77
C LEU A 10 -7.59 -9.96 -3.33
N GLU A 11 -7.81 -10.91 -4.23
CA GLU A 11 -6.76 -11.70 -4.87
C GLU A 11 -5.88 -10.82 -5.78
N PHE A 12 -6.48 -9.80 -6.39
CA PHE A 12 -5.73 -8.79 -7.13
C PHE A 12 -4.79 -7.99 -6.20
N TYR A 13 -5.27 -7.51 -5.05
CA TYR A 13 -4.44 -6.79 -4.10
C TYR A 13 -3.35 -7.68 -3.48
N ALA A 14 -3.69 -8.89 -3.06
CA ALA A 14 -2.74 -9.89 -2.54
C ALA A 14 -1.58 -10.16 -3.52
N SER A 15 -1.91 -10.44 -4.79
CA SER A 15 -0.90 -10.66 -5.84
C SER A 15 -0.09 -9.40 -6.17
N PHE A 16 -0.71 -8.22 -6.13
CA PHE A 16 -0.01 -6.95 -6.34
C PHE A 16 1.05 -6.73 -5.26
N PHE A 17 0.68 -6.90 -4.00
CA PHE A 17 1.59 -6.67 -2.89
C PHE A 17 2.65 -7.77 -2.74
N SER A 18 2.35 -9.01 -3.13
CA SER A 18 3.33 -10.10 -3.09
C SER A 18 4.38 -10.01 -4.21
N VAL A 19 4.02 -9.51 -5.40
CA VAL A 19 4.90 -9.58 -6.59
C VAL A 19 5.46 -8.22 -7.00
N LYS A 20 4.66 -7.15 -6.93
CA LYS A 20 5.04 -5.83 -7.47
C LYS A 20 5.49 -4.84 -6.41
N CYS A 21 5.03 -5.00 -5.17
CA CYS A 21 5.41 -4.11 -4.10
C CYS A 21 6.81 -4.47 -3.58
N SER A 22 7.84 -3.82 -4.13
CA SER A 22 9.22 -4.03 -3.67
C SER A 22 9.52 -3.28 -2.36
N LYS A 23 8.77 -2.20 -2.07
CA LYS A 23 8.93 -1.37 -0.87
C LYS A 23 7.58 -0.88 -0.35
N PHE A 24 7.25 -1.28 0.87
CA PHE A 24 6.03 -0.87 1.57
C PHE A 24 6.38 -0.22 2.91
N ASP A 25 5.54 0.72 3.34
CA ASP A 25 5.52 1.23 4.71
C ASP A 25 4.39 0.52 5.47
N LEU A 26 4.72 -0.63 6.06
CA LEU A 26 3.77 -1.48 6.77
C LEU A 26 3.09 -0.71 7.93
N SER A 27 3.82 0.21 8.58
CA SER A 27 3.30 0.98 9.70
C SER A 27 2.23 1.98 9.28
N ALA A 28 2.29 2.49 8.05
CA ALA A 28 1.27 3.37 7.49
C ALA A 28 0.09 2.59 6.91
N MET A 29 0.32 1.35 6.46
CA MET A 29 -0.66 0.51 5.77
C MET A 29 -1.49 -0.37 6.72
N ILE A 30 -0.95 -0.73 7.89
CA ILE A 30 -1.67 -1.52 8.90
C ILE A 30 -2.53 -0.59 9.76
N ASP A 31 -3.84 -0.63 9.53
CA ASP A 31 -4.80 -0.07 10.47
C ASP A 31 -6.16 -0.77 10.32
N PHE A 32 -6.63 -1.37 11.41
CA PHE A 32 -7.96 -2.01 11.46
C PHE A 32 -9.10 -0.99 11.61
N SER A 33 -8.77 0.27 11.92
CA SER A 33 -9.76 1.34 12.06
C SER A 33 -10.09 1.97 10.71
N LYS A 34 -11.27 2.61 10.62
CA LYS A 34 -11.65 3.43 9.47
C LYS A 34 -10.69 4.61 9.22
N ASP A 35 -9.80 4.89 10.17
CA ASP A 35 -8.79 5.95 10.09
C ASP A 35 -7.55 5.55 9.28
N GLY A 36 -7.41 4.26 8.91
CA GLY A 36 -6.35 3.78 8.03
C GLY A 36 -6.29 4.52 6.69
N TYR A 37 -7.45 4.88 6.15
CA TYR A 37 -7.55 5.72 4.96
C TYR A 37 -6.84 7.07 5.15
N TRP A 38 -7.07 7.74 6.28
CA TRP A 38 -6.46 9.04 6.58
C TRP A 38 -4.97 8.93 6.85
N LYS A 39 -4.51 7.85 7.50
CA LYS A 39 -3.08 7.60 7.70
C LYS A 39 -2.34 7.42 6.38
N ILE A 40 -2.86 6.59 5.49
CA ILE A 40 -2.28 6.37 4.16
C ILE A 40 -2.27 7.68 3.37
N LYS A 41 -3.37 8.44 3.40
CA LYS A 41 -3.46 9.75 2.73
C LYS A 41 -2.44 10.75 3.26
N ASN A 42 -2.30 10.87 4.58
CA ASN A 42 -1.30 11.75 5.20
C ASN A 42 0.13 11.34 4.80
N LYS A 43 0.40 10.03 4.73
CA LYS A 43 1.72 9.52 4.32
C LYS A 43 2.02 9.80 2.85
N ILE A 44 1.02 9.71 1.98
CA ILE A 44 1.11 10.12 0.58
C ILE A 44 1.52 11.59 0.48
N GLU A 45 0.85 12.49 1.22
CA GLU A 45 1.19 13.92 1.22
C GLU A 45 2.61 14.20 1.75
N GLU A 46 3.07 13.45 2.75
CA GLU A 46 4.44 13.54 3.27
C GLU A 46 5.47 13.14 2.21
N ILE A 47 5.25 12.02 1.53
CA ILE A 47 6.16 11.52 0.48
C ILE A 47 6.15 12.44 -0.73
N GLU A 48 4.99 12.95 -1.15
CA GLU A 48 4.92 13.93 -2.23
C GLU A 48 5.68 15.22 -1.90
N LYS A 49 5.64 15.68 -0.65
CA LYS A 49 6.44 16.83 -0.20
C LYS A 49 7.93 16.51 -0.27
N LEU A 50 8.34 15.33 0.21
CA LEU A 50 9.74 14.88 0.15
C LEU A 50 10.26 14.82 -1.29
N ILE A 51 9.48 14.26 -2.21
CA ILE A 51 9.81 14.18 -3.64
C ILE A 51 9.99 15.59 -4.24
N ARG A 52 9.15 16.55 -3.84
CA ARG A 52 9.24 17.94 -4.32
C ARG A 52 10.46 18.69 -3.76
N THR A 53 10.91 18.36 -2.54
CA THR A 53 12.05 19.03 -1.89
C THR A 53 13.40 18.40 -2.22
N ASN A 54 13.42 17.10 -2.53
CA ASN A 54 14.66 16.38 -2.87
C ASN A 54 15.02 16.50 -4.35
N ASN A 55 16.30 16.33 -4.67
CA ASN A 55 16.77 16.26 -6.05
C ASN A 55 16.23 14.99 -6.72
N LYS A 56 15.66 15.12 -7.93
CA LYS A 56 15.00 14.04 -8.71
C LYS A 56 15.77 12.71 -8.83
N LYS A 57 17.10 12.70 -8.63
CA LYS A 57 17.91 11.48 -8.74
C LYS A 57 17.73 10.51 -7.57
N ASP A 58 17.30 10.97 -6.40
CA ASP A 58 17.17 10.12 -5.21
C ASP A 58 15.75 9.59 -4.98
N ASN A 59 14.75 10.13 -5.69
CA ASN A 59 13.33 9.91 -5.41
C ASN A 59 12.76 8.55 -5.85
N LYS A 60 13.56 7.67 -6.48
CA LYS A 60 13.05 6.42 -7.06
C LYS A 60 12.46 5.49 -5.98
N LYS A 61 13.06 5.50 -4.79
CA LYS A 61 12.57 4.72 -3.64
C LYS A 61 11.22 5.26 -3.14
N GLU A 62 11.10 6.57 -3.08
CA GLU A 62 9.93 7.31 -2.62
C GLU A 62 8.76 7.16 -3.61
N GLU A 63 9.05 7.17 -4.92
CA GLU A 63 8.09 6.89 -5.98
C GLU A 63 7.54 5.46 -5.91
N ASP A 64 8.39 4.45 -5.67
CA ASP A 64 7.96 3.06 -5.50
C ASP A 64 7.03 2.89 -4.27
N ILE A 65 7.33 3.60 -3.16
CA ILE A 65 6.49 3.60 -1.96
C ILE A 65 5.17 4.33 -2.23
N LEU A 66 5.21 5.44 -2.97
CA LEU A 66 4.02 6.21 -3.34
C LEU A 66 3.04 5.40 -4.19
N GLU A 67 3.54 4.60 -5.15
CA GLU A 67 2.70 3.69 -5.95
C GLU A 67 1.98 2.68 -5.03
N SER A 68 2.72 2.08 -4.11
CA SER A 68 2.20 1.08 -3.17
C SER A 68 1.14 1.67 -2.23
N LEU A 69 1.37 2.88 -1.70
CA LEU A 69 0.40 3.58 -0.85
C LEU A 69 -0.87 3.98 -1.61
N ASN A 70 -0.77 4.37 -2.88
CA ASN A 70 -1.95 4.67 -3.70
C ASN A 70 -2.83 3.44 -3.92
N VAL A 71 -2.22 2.26 -4.14
CA VAL A 71 -2.97 1.00 -4.26
C VAL A 71 -3.61 0.62 -2.93
N ALA A 72 -2.92 0.83 -1.81
CA ALA A 72 -3.52 0.64 -0.49
C ALA A 72 -4.69 1.60 -0.26
N LEU A 73 -4.55 2.89 -0.59
CA LEU A 73 -5.64 3.86 -0.45
C LEU A 73 -6.88 3.45 -1.26
N GLU A 74 -6.68 2.95 -2.49
CA GLU A 74 -7.75 2.39 -3.32
C GLU A 74 -8.41 1.19 -2.63
N MET A 75 -7.61 0.26 -2.08
CA MET A 75 -8.10 -0.91 -1.37
C MET A 75 -8.97 -0.53 -0.16
N TYR A 76 -8.52 0.44 0.66
CA TYR A 76 -9.28 0.98 1.80
C TYR A 76 -10.56 1.69 1.36
N SER A 77 -10.53 2.44 0.24
CA SER A 77 -11.74 3.09 -0.31
C SER A 77 -12.80 2.09 -0.78
N ARG A 78 -12.40 0.86 -1.14
CA ARG A 78 -13.30 -0.25 -1.49
C ARG A 78 -13.81 -1.02 -0.28
N GLY A 79 -13.39 -0.65 0.94
CA GLY A 79 -13.83 -1.25 2.19
C GLY A 79 -13.02 -2.48 2.63
N PHE A 80 -11.87 -2.74 2.00
CA PHE A 80 -10.94 -3.79 2.43
C PHE A 80 -9.84 -3.19 3.31
N THR A 81 -9.41 -3.91 4.35
CA THR A 81 -8.43 -3.45 5.34
C THR A 81 -7.23 -4.38 5.42
N ILE A 82 -6.06 -3.87 5.81
CA ILE A 82 -4.85 -4.68 6.03
C ILE A 82 -4.76 -5.03 7.51
N GLN A 83 -4.68 -6.33 7.80
CA GLN A 83 -4.49 -6.83 9.15
C GLN A 83 -3.01 -6.71 9.57
N ASN A 84 -2.78 -6.49 10.87
CA ASN A 84 -1.44 -6.56 11.44
C ASN A 84 -0.86 -7.98 11.29
N ILE A 85 0.47 -8.09 11.24
CA ILE A 85 1.17 -9.38 11.14
C ILE A 85 0.72 -10.27 12.31
N ASP A 86 0.23 -11.45 11.98
CA ASP A 86 -0.20 -12.49 12.90
C ASP A 86 0.72 -13.69 12.71
N ILE A 87 1.42 -14.11 13.77
CA ILE A 87 2.44 -15.17 13.72
C ILE A 87 1.82 -16.51 13.28
N GLU A 88 0.52 -16.72 13.50
CA GLU A 88 -0.16 -17.97 13.13
C GLU A 88 -0.80 -17.95 11.74
N LYS A 89 -1.03 -16.76 11.17
CA LYS A 89 -1.78 -16.60 9.92
C LYS A 89 -1.02 -15.92 8.80
N SER A 90 0.04 -15.18 9.11
CA SER A 90 0.85 -14.49 8.12
C SER A 90 1.86 -15.46 7.50
N ASP A 91 1.85 -15.56 6.17
CA ASP A 91 2.83 -16.32 5.41
C ASP A 91 4.09 -15.45 5.17
N ALA A 92 5.25 -16.10 5.01
CA ALA A 92 6.54 -15.42 4.86
C ALA A 92 6.66 -14.66 3.53
N TYR A 93 5.93 -15.09 2.50
CA TYR A 93 6.05 -14.56 1.13
C TYR A 93 4.72 -14.14 0.49
N ASN A 94 3.58 -14.56 1.05
CA ASN A 94 2.26 -14.30 0.47
C ASN A 94 1.44 -13.41 1.40
N TRP A 95 0.80 -12.38 0.84
CA TRP A 95 -0.09 -11.46 1.55
C TRP A 95 -1.56 -11.86 1.46
#